data_AF-A0A8T9Q9I9-F1
#
_entry.id   AF-A0A8T9Q9I9-F1
#
_cell.length_a   1.000
_cell.length_b   1.000
_cell.length_c   1.000
_cell.angle_alpha   90.00
_cell.angle_beta   90.00
_cell.angle_gamma   90.00
#
_symmetry.space_group_name_H-M   'P 1'
#
loop_
_entity.id
_entity.type
_entity.pdbx_description
1 polymer ?
#
loop_
_entity_poly.entity_id
_entity_poly.type
_entity_poly.pdbx_seq_one_letter_code
_entity_poly.pdbx_strand_id
1 'polypeptide(L)'
;MPTTGTTALTTCSGTLYDNGGAGGSYSANADGTVTITPATTGSKVKLQFNTFSVGYYDRLTVYDGASTSAPVIGTYYDYYSPGTVYGTSSSGALTVRFATDYYATGYSGFSADISCVTSVPQPDLAIQGASVSPVSAVPGNTLSLYSSIYNLSGTTATSSNIGYYLSADASLDAADVLLGNSTGGSLSVGGYGSRTSYVQLPANTTAGAYYVLFVADYQNAVNESNETNNVSSVYLNVVPPSVDLIIQQAGVSPTSTAPGNVINMSCTITNQGNATATYSSVGYYLSANTTLDANDQLLSSTYGGTLTPNYANYRSATTNVPPGLAPGTYYVLFAADYQGLVTESNETNNVAAVTLTVAAPSIDLIVSQANLSTYTMSAGTTISAGATVYNQGNTTSPSSNLGYYLSTDASFSSNDVLLTSSTGGALSPV
;
A
#
# COMPACT_ATOMS: atom_id res chain seq x y z
N MET A 1 11.99 55.78 13.55
CA MET A 1 13.36 55.34 13.20
C MET A 1 14.17 56.57 12.82
N PRO A 2 15.48 56.64 13.07
CA PRO A 2 16.31 57.68 12.46
C PRO A 2 16.46 57.44 10.95
N THR A 3 16.68 58.49 10.15
CA THR A 3 16.98 58.33 8.71
C THR A 3 18.35 57.67 8.50
N THR A 4 19.35 58.00 9.32
CA THR A 4 20.66 57.36 9.35
C THR A 4 21.19 57.24 10.77
N GLY A 5 22.07 56.28 11.02
CA GLY A 5 22.74 56.10 12.31
C GLY A 5 21.93 55.31 13.33
N THR A 6 22.37 55.32 14.59
CA THR A 6 21.81 54.49 15.67
C THR A 6 21.22 55.35 16.79
N THR A 7 20.03 55.00 17.24
CA THR A 7 19.37 55.57 18.43
C THR A 7 19.17 54.48 19.49
N ALA A 8 19.37 54.80 20.76
CA ALA A 8 19.07 53.90 21.87
C ALA A 8 17.89 54.45 22.69
N LEU A 9 16.92 53.59 22.99
CA LEU A 9 15.75 53.88 23.79
C LEU A 9 15.75 52.97 25.01
N THR A 10 15.51 53.50 26.20
CA THR A 10 15.25 52.71 27.41
C THR A 10 13.82 52.98 27.86
N THR A 11 12.89 52.11 27.47
CA THR A 11 11.45 52.33 27.68
C THR A 11 10.70 51.00 27.73
N CYS A 12 9.51 51.03 28.32
CA CYS A 12 8.52 49.94 28.29
C CYS A 12 7.16 50.39 27.75
N SER A 13 7.12 51.55 27.10
CA SER A 13 5.92 52.12 26.49
C SER A 13 6.29 53.06 25.34
N GLY A 14 5.42 53.17 24.36
CA GLY A 14 5.53 54.12 23.25
C GLY A 14 5.25 53.44 21.92
N THR A 15 5.45 54.16 20.82
CA THR A 15 5.28 53.60 19.47
C THR A 15 6.53 53.92 18.65
N LEU A 16 7.11 52.87 18.05
CA LEU A 16 8.18 52.97 17.08
C LEU A 16 7.57 53.16 15.70
N TYR A 17 7.78 54.32 15.11
CA TYR A 17 7.46 54.58 13.70
C TYR A 17 8.68 54.34 12.82
N ASP A 18 8.50 54.25 11.50
CA ASP A 18 9.57 54.46 10.53
C ASP A 18 10.14 55.90 10.60
N ASN A 19 10.95 56.32 9.64
CA ASN A 19 11.59 57.64 9.67
C ASN A 19 10.73 58.79 9.11
N GLY A 20 9.56 58.49 8.55
CA GLY A 20 8.50 59.45 8.20
C GLY A 20 7.58 59.80 9.38
N GLY A 21 7.65 59.05 10.49
CA GLY A 21 6.88 59.30 11.71
C GLY A 21 5.43 58.85 11.63
N ALA A 22 4.55 59.39 12.47
CA ALA A 22 3.18 58.89 12.64
C ALA A 22 2.21 59.17 11.46
N GLY A 23 2.56 60.10 10.56
CA GLY A 23 1.67 60.53 9.47
C GLY A 23 2.39 60.84 8.16
N GLY A 24 3.68 60.52 8.06
CA GLY A 24 4.49 60.75 6.85
C GLY A 24 5.00 59.44 6.28
N SER A 25 5.24 59.41 4.96
CA SER A 25 5.93 58.29 4.31
C SER A 25 7.41 58.27 4.69
N TYR A 26 7.99 57.08 4.80
CA TYR A 26 9.42 56.92 5.01
C TYR A 26 10.24 57.41 3.81
N SER A 27 11.51 57.77 4.03
CA SER A 27 12.37 58.32 2.97
C SER A 27 13.19 57.24 2.25
N ALA A 28 13.55 57.51 0.99
CA ALA A 28 14.57 56.74 0.27
C ALA A 28 15.94 56.85 0.94
N ASN A 29 16.82 55.87 0.67
CA ASN A 29 18.21 55.79 1.13
C ASN A 29 18.37 55.92 2.65
N ALA A 30 17.36 55.52 3.41
CA ALA A 30 17.44 55.47 4.87
C ALA A 30 18.20 54.22 5.29
N ASP A 31 19.01 54.33 6.35
CA ASP A 31 19.65 53.21 7.03
C ASP A 31 19.74 53.52 8.52
N GLY A 32 18.59 53.38 9.18
CA GLY A 32 18.41 53.71 10.58
C GLY A 32 18.39 52.49 11.47
N THR A 33 19.00 52.57 12.64
CA THR A 33 18.94 51.53 13.67
C THR A 33 18.39 52.11 14.98
N VAL A 34 17.47 51.38 15.62
CA VAL A 34 16.98 51.68 16.96
C VAL A 34 17.19 50.47 17.84
N THR A 35 17.87 50.64 18.97
CA THR A 35 17.95 49.63 20.02
C THR A 35 17.03 50.02 21.16
N ILE A 36 16.16 49.10 21.57
CA ILE A 36 15.17 49.30 22.62
C ILE A 36 15.53 48.36 23.76
N THR A 37 15.88 48.94 24.90
CA THR A 37 16.18 48.23 26.14
C THR A 37 14.99 48.38 27.11
N PRO A 38 14.56 47.33 27.81
CA PRO A 38 13.51 47.43 28.82
C PRO A 38 13.90 48.43 29.90
N ALA A 39 12.99 49.34 30.27
CA ALA A 39 13.21 50.28 31.38
C ALA A 39 13.26 49.59 32.76
N THR A 40 12.69 48.40 32.87
CA THR A 40 12.73 47.57 34.08
C THR A 40 13.68 46.40 33.88
N THR A 41 14.69 46.29 34.74
CA THR A 41 15.65 45.18 34.70
C THR A 41 14.95 43.82 34.81
N GLY A 42 15.30 42.89 33.94
CA GLY A 42 14.70 41.55 33.90
C GLY A 42 13.46 41.44 33.02
N SER A 43 12.81 42.56 32.66
CA SER A 43 11.74 42.56 31.66
C SER A 43 12.27 42.32 30.25
N LYS A 44 11.36 41.98 29.32
CA LYS A 44 11.63 41.75 27.91
C LYS A 44 10.83 42.73 27.07
N VAL A 45 11.46 43.40 26.10
CA VAL A 45 10.76 44.28 25.16
C VAL A 45 9.84 43.43 24.29
N LYS A 46 8.59 43.88 24.14
CA LYS A 46 7.61 43.39 23.18
C LYS A 46 7.35 44.50 22.16
N LEU A 47 7.56 44.19 20.89
CA LEU A 47 7.14 45.02 19.76
C LEU A 47 5.91 44.40 19.11
N GLN A 48 4.82 45.15 19.02
CA GLN A 48 3.61 44.73 18.32
C GLN A 48 3.40 45.62 17.09
N PHE A 49 3.70 45.09 15.91
CA PHE A 49 3.55 45.80 14.65
C PHE A 49 2.07 45.90 14.28
N ASN A 50 1.54 47.12 14.29
CA ASN A 50 0.14 47.42 14.01
C ASN A 50 -0.08 47.71 12.51
N THR A 51 0.88 48.37 11.88
CA THR A 51 0.91 48.63 10.44
C THR A 51 2.25 48.22 9.88
N PHE A 52 2.23 47.59 8.71
CA PHE A 52 3.45 47.22 7.99
C PHE A 52 3.19 47.20 6.48
N SER A 53 3.74 48.19 5.79
CA SER A 53 3.72 48.32 4.35
C SER A 53 5.00 49.03 3.93
N VAL A 54 5.95 48.27 3.42
CA VAL A 54 7.26 48.77 2.98
C VAL A 54 7.56 48.24 1.58
N GLY A 55 8.54 48.77 0.87
CA GLY A 55 8.87 48.33 -0.48
C GLY A 55 9.46 46.93 -0.52
N TYR A 56 9.33 46.26 -1.66
CA TYR A 56 9.89 44.92 -1.87
C TYR A 56 11.42 44.85 -1.75
N TYR A 57 12.13 45.96 -1.98
CA TYR A 57 13.58 46.06 -1.82
C TYR A 57 14.00 46.71 -0.50
N ASP A 58 13.05 47.21 0.28
CA ASP A 58 13.30 47.76 1.61
C ASP A 58 13.32 46.63 2.64
N ARG A 59 14.13 46.78 3.69
CA ARG A 59 14.38 45.70 4.66
C ARG A 59 14.25 46.24 6.07
N LEU A 60 13.29 45.70 6.81
CA LEU A 60 13.26 45.80 8.27
C LEU A 60 13.85 44.52 8.85
N THR A 61 14.98 44.61 9.53
CA THR A 61 15.60 43.48 10.23
C THR A 61 15.47 43.67 11.73
N VAL A 62 14.96 42.66 12.44
CA VAL A 62 14.86 42.65 13.90
C VAL A 62 15.89 41.69 14.47
N TYR A 63 16.60 42.12 15.49
CA TYR A 63 17.65 41.37 16.18
C TYR A 63 17.27 41.16 17.65
N ASP A 64 17.52 39.96 18.17
CA ASP A 64 17.29 39.59 19.56
C ASP A 64 18.47 39.99 20.45
N GLY A 65 18.56 41.28 20.77
CA GLY A 65 19.59 41.80 21.66
C GLY A 65 19.80 43.29 21.48
N ALA A 66 20.88 43.80 22.07
CA ALA A 66 21.18 45.22 22.14
C ALA A 66 22.00 45.77 20.95
N SER A 67 22.19 45.00 19.87
CA SER A 67 22.91 45.45 18.68
C SER A 67 22.59 44.61 17.43
N THR A 68 23.04 45.08 16.28
CA THR A 68 22.96 44.36 14.99
C THR A 68 23.90 43.16 14.89
N SER A 69 24.76 42.90 15.89
CA SER A 69 25.54 41.66 16.00
C SER A 69 24.80 40.55 16.75
N ALA A 70 23.63 40.86 17.32
CA ALA A 70 22.80 39.86 18.00
C ALA A 70 22.11 38.92 16.99
N PRO A 71 21.58 37.75 17.43
CA PRO A 71 20.85 36.85 16.54
C PRO A 71 19.70 37.55 15.82
N VAL A 72 19.57 37.32 14.51
CA VAL A 72 18.48 37.87 13.70
C VAL A 72 17.20 37.09 13.99
N ILE A 73 16.14 37.78 14.40
CA ILE A 73 14.79 37.20 14.53
C ILE A 73 14.17 37.03 13.15
N GLY A 74 14.31 38.05 12.29
CA GLY A 74 13.81 38.00 10.93
C GLY A 74 14.14 39.25 10.13
N THR A 75 14.01 39.13 8.80
CA THR A 75 14.07 40.25 7.87
C THR A 75 12.77 40.29 7.08
N TYR A 76 12.13 41.45 7.09
CA TYR A 76 10.74 41.67 6.69
C TYR A 76 10.67 42.76 5.62
N TYR A 77 9.75 42.62 4.69
CA TYR A 77 9.58 43.51 3.53
C TYR A 77 8.17 43.38 2.94
N ASP A 78 7.81 44.26 2.01
CA ASP A 78 6.48 44.29 1.39
C ASP A 78 5.36 44.38 2.45
N TYR A 79 4.42 43.42 2.45
CA TYR A 79 3.36 43.29 3.45
C TYR A 79 3.63 42.18 4.49
N TYR A 80 4.83 41.57 4.47
CA TYR A 80 5.20 40.49 5.40
C TYR A 80 5.58 41.06 6.77
N SER A 81 4.57 41.43 7.55
CA SER A 81 4.74 42.00 8.89
C SER A 81 5.47 41.06 9.86
N PRO A 82 6.33 41.58 10.75
CA PRO A 82 6.87 40.82 11.88
C PRO A 82 5.81 40.34 12.87
N GLY A 83 4.61 40.93 12.87
CA GLY A 83 3.58 40.66 13.87
C GLY A 83 4.03 41.10 15.26
N THR A 84 4.00 40.20 16.23
CA THR A 84 4.52 40.47 17.59
C THR A 84 5.88 39.82 17.79
N VAL A 85 6.84 40.60 18.28
CA VAL A 85 8.23 40.16 18.51
C VAL A 85 8.62 40.42 19.96
N TYR A 86 9.33 39.48 20.58
CA TYR A 86 9.81 39.57 21.96
C TYR A 86 11.34 39.52 22.00
N GLY A 87 11.96 40.30 22.88
CA GLY A 87 13.37 40.13 23.23
C GLY A 87 13.54 38.88 24.09
N THR A 88 14.21 37.86 23.58
CA THR A 88 14.49 36.60 24.29
C THR A 88 15.89 36.56 24.90
N SER A 89 16.80 37.45 24.47
CA SER A 89 18.14 37.56 25.04
C SER A 89 18.13 37.89 26.53
N SER A 90 19.24 37.65 27.23
CA SER A 90 19.40 37.98 28.65
C SER A 90 19.13 39.46 28.96
N SER A 91 19.50 40.35 28.03
CA SER A 91 19.25 41.79 28.13
C SER A 91 17.77 42.18 28.02
N GLY A 92 16.95 41.33 27.40
CA GLY A 92 15.56 41.63 27.04
C GLY A 92 15.39 42.72 25.98
N ALA A 93 16.48 43.20 25.38
CA ALA A 93 16.46 44.24 24.37
C ALA A 93 16.11 43.69 22.97
N LEU A 94 15.56 44.57 22.13
CA LEU A 94 15.40 44.35 20.70
C LEU A 94 16.11 45.47 19.93
N THR A 95 16.84 45.10 18.87
CA THR A 95 17.38 46.07 17.91
C THR A 95 16.62 45.93 16.59
N VAL A 96 16.16 47.06 16.05
CA VAL A 96 15.47 47.15 14.76
C VAL A 96 16.35 47.96 13.83
N ARG A 97 16.67 47.44 12.65
CA ARG A 97 17.31 48.18 11.56
C ARG A 97 16.33 48.29 10.40
N PHE A 98 16.14 49.49 9.87
CA PHE A 98 15.32 49.74 8.69
C PHE A 98 16.19 50.40 7.63
N ALA A 99 16.38 49.68 6.53
CA ALA A 99 17.18 50.10 5.39
C ALA A 99 16.32 50.16 4.13
N THR A 100 16.34 51.29 3.42
CA THR A 100 15.52 51.53 2.23
C THR A 100 16.39 51.74 0.99
N ASP A 101 15.84 51.39 -0.17
CA ASP A 101 16.52 51.57 -1.45
C ASP A 101 16.46 53.04 -1.93
N TYR A 102 16.91 53.30 -3.16
CA TYR A 102 16.97 54.65 -3.71
C TYR A 102 15.61 55.22 -4.13
N TYR A 103 14.52 54.43 -4.06
CA TYR A 103 13.18 54.83 -4.44
C TYR A 103 12.26 54.98 -3.22
N ALA A 104 11.82 56.21 -2.95
CA ALA A 104 10.79 56.48 -1.95
C ALA A 104 9.43 56.13 -2.57
N THR A 105 8.96 54.92 -2.30
CA THR A 105 7.67 54.44 -2.77
C THR A 105 6.55 54.91 -1.83
N GLY A 106 5.33 55.10 -2.36
CA GLY A 106 4.18 55.65 -1.63
C GLY A 106 3.56 54.72 -0.58
N TYR A 107 4.36 53.85 0.03
CA TYR A 107 3.90 52.96 1.10
C TYR A 107 3.75 53.74 2.41
N SER A 108 2.91 53.22 3.29
CA SER A 108 2.57 53.85 4.58
C SER A 108 3.59 53.58 5.69
N GLY A 109 4.63 52.80 5.42
CA GLY A 109 5.69 52.49 6.38
C GLY A 109 5.24 51.50 7.44
N PHE A 110 5.73 51.67 8.67
CA PHE A 110 5.38 50.78 9.77
C PHE A 110 5.21 51.52 11.09
N SER A 111 4.38 50.95 11.95
CA SER A 111 4.27 51.35 13.35
C SER A 111 4.26 50.11 14.24
N ALA A 112 4.99 50.16 15.34
CA ALA A 112 5.04 49.10 16.33
C ALA A 112 4.91 49.65 17.74
N ASP A 113 3.94 49.15 18.50
CA ASP A 113 3.82 49.51 19.91
C ASP A 113 4.90 48.81 20.71
N ILE A 114 5.59 49.61 21.53
CA ILE A 114 6.60 49.17 22.47
C ILE A 114 5.90 48.92 23.80
N SER A 115 6.06 47.72 24.32
CA SER A 115 5.69 47.37 25.68
C SER A 115 6.77 46.47 26.30
N CYS A 116 6.65 46.16 27.60
CA CYS A 116 7.49 45.16 28.24
C CYS A 116 6.65 44.05 28.86
N VAL A 117 7.19 42.84 28.85
CA VAL A 117 6.64 41.68 29.55
C VAL A 117 7.66 41.15 30.56
N THR A 118 7.19 40.54 31.64
CA THR A 118 8.07 39.89 32.63
C THR A 118 8.54 38.51 32.16
N SER A 119 7.79 37.88 31.27
CA SER A 119 8.12 36.61 30.63
C SER A 119 7.63 36.60 29.18
N VAL A 120 8.36 35.89 28.32
CA VAL A 120 7.93 35.66 26.94
C VAL A 120 6.90 34.52 26.96
N PRO A 121 5.73 34.68 26.30
CA PRO A 121 4.78 33.59 26.13
C PRO A 121 5.44 32.39 25.43
N GLN A 122 5.31 31.20 26.00
CA GLN A 122 5.85 29.97 25.41
C GLN A 122 4.89 29.41 24.35
N PRO A 123 5.39 28.75 23.28
CA PRO A 123 4.56 28.02 22.33
C PRO A 123 3.69 26.95 23.02
N ASP A 124 2.67 26.47 22.31
CA ASP A 124 1.78 25.40 22.79
C ASP A 124 1.52 24.43 21.64
N LEU A 125 2.30 23.35 21.58
CA LEU A 125 2.21 22.33 20.56
C LEU A 125 1.09 21.36 20.90
N ALA A 126 0.39 20.89 19.87
CA ALA A 126 -0.63 19.88 20.04
C ALA A 126 -0.76 19.04 18.77
N ILE A 127 -1.01 17.75 18.94
CA ILE A 127 -1.33 16.86 17.83
C ILE A 127 -2.84 16.87 17.56
N GLN A 128 -3.21 17.02 16.29
CA GLN A 128 -4.59 16.90 15.82
C GLN A 128 -4.67 16.04 14.55
N GLY A 129 -5.82 15.41 14.33
CA GLY A 129 -6.06 14.59 13.13
C GLY A 129 -5.20 13.34 13.03
N ALA A 130 -4.78 12.76 14.17
CA ALA A 130 -4.02 11.53 14.20
C ALA A 130 -4.81 10.34 13.62
N SER A 131 -4.15 9.52 12.79
CA SER A 131 -4.73 8.31 12.21
C SER A 131 -3.66 7.26 11.92
N VAL A 132 -4.08 6.00 11.96
CA VAL A 132 -3.25 4.80 11.72
C VAL A 132 -3.95 3.95 10.67
N SER A 133 -3.20 3.45 9.69
CA SER A 133 -3.70 2.50 8.70
C SER A 133 -2.67 1.39 8.43
N PRO A 134 -3.05 0.10 8.54
CA PRO A 134 -4.35 -0.39 8.98
C PRO A 134 -4.54 -0.27 10.51
N VAL A 135 -5.80 -0.21 10.98
CA VAL A 135 -6.16 -0.22 12.42
C VAL A 135 -6.18 -1.63 13.02
N SER A 136 -5.99 -2.66 12.19
CA SER A 136 -5.78 -4.04 12.61
C SER A 136 -4.61 -4.62 11.83
N ALA A 137 -3.60 -5.13 12.53
CA ALA A 137 -2.34 -5.54 11.91
C ALA A 137 -1.76 -6.79 12.59
N VAL A 138 -0.98 -7.58 11.85
CA VAL A 138 -0.14 -8.63 12.42
C VAL A 138 1.23 -8.05 12.80
N PRO A 139 1.92 -8.62 13.79
CA PRO A 139 3.29 -8.24 14.14
C PRO A 139 4.21 -8.24 12.91
N GLY A 140 5.06 -7.21 12.77
CA GLY A 140 5.94 -7.05 11.61
C GLY A 140 5.29 -6.39 10.39
N ASN A 141 4.01 -5.99 10.45
CA ASN A 141 3.43 -5.15 9.40
C ASN A 141 3.93 -3.70 9.46
N THR A 142 3.97 -3.07 8.28
CA THR A 142 4.11 -1.60 8.17
C THR A 142 2.79 -0.92 8.49
N LEU A 143 2.83 0.08 9.36
CA LEU A 143 1.73 1.00 9.64
C LEU A 143 2.01 2.35 8.97
N SER A 144 0.99 2.89 8.29
CA SER A 144 0.97 4.26 7.78
C SER A 144 0.32 5.15 8.83
N LEU A 145 1.05 6.18 9.26
CA LEU A 145 0.66 7.12 10.31
C LEU A 145 0.47 8.50 9.69
N TYR A 146 -0.60 9.19 10.06
CA TYR A 146 -0.84 10.57 9.67
C TYR A 146 -1.23 11.41 10.89
N SER A 147 -0.72 12.63 10.97
CA SER A 147 -1.11 13.62 12.00
C SER A 147 -0.77 15.04 11.56
N SER A 148 -1.29 16.04 12.27
CA SER A 148 -0.85 17.43 12.14
C SER A 148 -0.45 17.97 13.51
N ILE A 149 0.73 18.58 13.57
CA ILE A 149 1.22 19.30 14.75
C ILE A 149 0.89 20.78 14.60
N TYR A 150 0.18 21.34 15.58
CA TYR A 150 -0.22 22.75 15.63
C TYR A 150 0.62 23.48 16.67
N ASN A 151 0.88 24.76 16.46
CA ASN A 151 1.29 25.67 17.52
C ASN A 151 0.10 26.57 17.87
N LEU A 152 -0.58 26.29 18.97
CA LEU A 152 -1.87 26.89 19.34
C LEU A 152 -1.73 28.31 19.90
N SER A 153 -0.61 28.64 20.53
CA SER A 153 -0.45 29.95 21.19
C SER A 153 1.02 30.36 21.36
N GLY A 154 1.28 31.48 22.03
CA GLY A 154 2.63 31.85 22.45
C GLY A 154 3.49 32.53 21.38
N THR A 155 4.66 31.96 21.11
CA THR A 155 5.63 32.39 20.09
C THR A 155 5.88 31.30 19.06
N THR A 156 6.63 31.60 18.01
CA THR A 156 7.07 30.59 17.04
C THR A 156 7.87 29.47 17.72
N ALA A 157 7.46 28.21 17.52
CA ALA A 157 8.21 27.04 17.96
C ALA A 157 9.37 26.75 16.98
N THR A 158 10.57 26.42 17.47
CA THR A 158 11.81 26.35 16.67
C THR A 158 12.00 25.04 15.91
N SER A 159 11.55 23.90 16.43
CA SER A 159 11.51 22.60 15.72
C SER A 159 10.40 21.74 16.28
N SER A 160 9.57 21.14 15.41
CA SER A 160 8.38 20.39 15.81
C SER A 160 8.48 18.92 15.35
N ASN A 161 9.35 18.14 15.99
CA ASN A 161 9.47 16.71 15.72
C ASN A 161 8.29 15.94 16.35
N ILE A 162 7.90 14.83 15.73
CA ILE A 162 6.88 13.93 16.28
C ILE A 162 7.52 12.57 16.54
N GLY A 163 7.30 12.02 17.73
CA GLY A 163 7.61 10.62 18.07
C GLY A 163 6.36 9.75 17.93
N TYR A 164 6.54 8.53 17.45
CA TYR A 164 5.48 7.53 17.31
C TYR A 164 5.76 6.35 18.23
N TYR A 165 4.84 6.00 19.11
CA TYR A 165 5.03 4.95 20.11
C TYR A 165 3.93 3.90 20.03
N LEU A 166 4.25 2.64 20.33
CA LEU A 166 3.29 1.60 20.61
C LEU A 166 3.08 1.53 22.13
N SER A 167 1.83 1.64 22.56
CA SER A 167 1.42 1.63 23.96
C SER A 167 0.31 0.63 24.23
N ALA A 168 0.24 0.13 25.46
CA ALA A 168 -0.89 -0.66 25.96
C ALA A 168 -2.11 0.19 26.34
N ASP A 169 -1.92 1.51 26.52
CA ASP A 169 -2.99 2.45 26.85
C ASP A 169 -2.84 3.78 26.07
N ALA A 170 -3.64 4.78 26.41
CA ALA A 170 -3.68 6.05 25.68
C ALA A 170 -2.69 7.12 26.20
N SER A 171 -1.87 6.80 27.19
CA SER A 171 -0.97 7.71 27.88
C SER A 171 0.49 7.39 27.57
N LEU A 172 1.33 8.42 27.47
CA LEU A 172 2.76 8.24 27.27
C LEU A 172 3.46 7.92 28.61
N ASP A 173 4.15 6.79 28.69
CA ASP A 173 5.00 6.41 29.81
C ASP A 173 6.29 5.66 29.38
N ALA A 174 7.06 5.18 30.36
CA ALA A 174 8.35 4.54 30.11
C ALA A 174 8.25 3.09 29.57
N ALA A 175 7.08 2.46 29.61
CA ALA A 175 6.84 1.13 29.06
C ALA A 175 6.53 1.18 27.55
N ASP A 176 6.24 2.36 27.01
CA ASP A 176 5.93 2.53 25.60
C ASP A 176 7.13 2.32 24.68
N VAL A 177 6.88 1.71 23.54
CA VAL A 177 7.93 1.35 22.57
C VAL A 177 7.98 2.39 21.46
N LEU A 178 9.08 3.13 21.35
CA LEU A 178 9.31 4.04 20.22
C LEU A 178 9.39 3.25 18.90
N LEU A 179 8.42 3.47 18.03
CA LEU A 179 8.33 2.88 16.69
C LEU A 179 9.14 3.67 15.66
N GLY A 180 9.26 4.99 15.85
CA GLY A 180 9.97 5.87 14.95
C GLY A 180 9.66 7.35 15.23
N ASN A 181 10.16 8.23 14.37
CA ASN A 181 9.91 9.66 14.47
C ASN A 181 9.76 10.30 13.08
N SER A 182 9.31 11.54 13.05
CA SER A 182 9.37 12.39 11.86
C SER A 182 9.87 13.78 12.24
N THR A 183 10.77 14.31 11.43
CA THR A 183 11.33 15.65 11.66
C THR A 183 10.43 16.76 11.13
N GLY A 184 10.49 17.93 11.75
CA GLY A 184 9.71 19.11 11.37
C GLY A 184 10.52 20.40 11.32
N GLY A 185 9.87 21.47 10.86
CA GLY A 185 10.39 22.82 10.88
C GLY A 185 9.81 23.66 12.02
N SER A 186 10.07 24.96 11.99
CA SER A 186 9.45 25.91 12.89
C SER A 186 7.96 26.09 12.59
N LEU A 187 7.17 26.40 13.62
CA LEU A 187 5.74 26.66 13.50
C LEU A 187 5.41 28.02 14.09
N SER A 188 4.98 28.95 13.24
CA SER A 188 4.41 30.22 13.70
C SER A 188 3.17 29.98 14.55
N VAL A 189 2.82 30.94 15.40
CA VAL A 189 1.59 30.89 16.19
C VAL A 189 0.37 30.70 15.29
N GLY A 190 -0.52 29.78 15.64
CA GLY A 190 -1.67 29.35 14.84
C GLY A 190 -1.34 28.49 13.61
N GLY A 191 -0.05 28.31 13.31
CA GLY A 191 0.42 27.49 12.21
C GLY A 191 0.38 26.00 12.53
N TYR A 192 0.39 25.18 11.48
CA TYR A 192 0.46 23.72 11.62
C TYR A 192 1.31 23.09 10.52
N GLY A 193 1.76 21.86 10.79
CA GLY A 193 2.44 21.02 9.82
C GLY A 193 1.88 19.61 9.83
N SER A 194 1.39 19.14 8.69
CA SER A 194 0.98 17.74 8.53
C SER A 194 2.19 16.82 8.36
N ARG A 195 2.06 15.58 8.83
CA ARG A 195 3.10 14.55 8.79
C ARG A 195 2.47 13.23 8.37
N THR A 196 3.16 12.53 7.48
CA THR A 196 2.92 11.13 7.17
C THR A 196 4.20 10.35 7.46
N SER A 197 4.09 9.23 8.16
CA SER A 197 5.22 8.35 8.47
C SER A 197 4.85 6.89 8.26
N TYR A 198 5.84 6.07 7.96
CA TYR A 198 5.69 4.62 7.85
C TYR A 198 6.58 3.96 8.92
N VAL A 199 5.96 3.23 9.84
CA VAL A 199 6.67 2.54 10.91
C VAL A 199 6.39 1.04 10.85
N GLN A 200 7.31 0.23 11.37
CA GLN A 200 7.12 -1.22 11.48
C GLN A 200 6.57 -1.55 12.86
N LEU A 201 5.48 -2.30 12.92
CA LEU A 201 5.02 -2.91 14.17
C LEU A 201 6.07 -3.97 14.59
N PRO A 202 6.58 -3.97 15.83
CA PRO A 202 7.61 -4.94 16.23
C PRO A 202 7.14 -6.38 16.01
N ALA A 203 7.99 -7.21 15.42
CA ALA A 203 7.64 -8.58 15.02
C ALA A 203 7.33 -9.52 16.20
N ASN A 204 7.74 -9.14 17.41
CA ASN A 204 7.50 -9.87 18.65
C ASN A 204 6.31 -9.32 19.47
N THR A 205 5.54 -8.38 18.91
CA THR A 205 4.34 -7.84 19.59
C THR A 205 3.32 -8.96 19.77
N THR A 206 2.82 -9.16 20.98
CA THR A 206 1.75 -10.13 21.23
C THR A 206 0.42 -9.62 20.68
N ALA A 207 -0.48 -10.53 20.31
CA ALA A 207 -1.83 -10.14 19.92
C ALA A 207 -2.57 -9.47 21.10
N GLY A 208 -3.33 -8.41 20.80
CA GLY A 208 -4.03 -7.63 21.82
C GLY A 208 -4.47 -6.25 21.35
N ALA A 209 -5.10 -5.51 22.26
CA ALA A 209 -5.45 -4.11 22.09
C ALA A 209 -4.26 -3.23 22.44
N TYR A 210 -3.91 -2.31 21.54
CA TYR A 210 -2.84 -1.34 21.70
C TYR A 210 -3.30 0.05 21.23
N TYR A 211 -2.46 1.04 21.47
CA TYR A 211 -2.57 2.38 20.90
C TYR A 211 -1.27 2.75 20.21
N VAL A 212 -1.37 3.48 19.11
CA VAL A 212 -0.25 4.24 18.57
C VAL A 212 -0.34 5.66 19.10
N LEU A 213 0.66 6.07 19.88
CA LEU A 213 0.77 7.43 20.41
C LEU A 213 1.57 8.29 19.45
N PHE A 214 1.09 9.51 19.26
CA PHE A 214 1.69 10.59 18.50
C PHE A 214 2.08 11.66 19.50
N VAL A 215 3.38 11.91 19.63
CA VAL A 215 3.91 12.79 20.67
C VAL A 215 4.58 13.99 20.01
N ALA A 216 3.96 15.15 20.11
CA ALA A 216 4.57 16.42 19.76
C ALA A 216 5.81 16.67 20.64
N ASP A 217 6.88 17.15 20.02
CA ASP A 217 8.15 17.43 20.70
C ASP A 217 8.60 16.31 21.65
N TYR A 218 8.58 15.06 21.18
CA TYR A 218 8.87 13.88 22.01
C TYR A 218 10.24 13.87 22.72
N GLN A 219 11.13 14.82 22.41
CA GLN A 219 12.44 15.01 23.04
C GLN A 219 12.44 16.14 24.09
N ASN A 220 11.32 16.83 24.29
CA ASN A 220 11.15 18.01 25.13
C ASN A 220 12.19 19.09 24.80
N ALA A 221 12.38 19.38 23.50
CA ALA A 221 13.35 20.37 23.02
C ALA A 221 12.79 21.80 23.00
N VAL A 222 11.46 21.96 23.01
CA VAL A 222 10.73 23.21 23.06
C VAL A 222 10.06 23.30 24.43
N ASN A 223 10.33 24.39 25.17
CA ASN A 223 9.60 24.62 26.41
C ASN A 223 8.22 25.21 26.09
N GLU A 224 7.18 24.58 26.58
CA GLU A 224 5.80 24.88 26.19
C GLU A 224 5.01 25.50 27.33
N SER A 225 3.93 26.21 26.97
CA SER A 225 2.99 26.73 27.97
C SER A 225 2.09 25.63 28.55
N ASN A 226 1.95 24.51 27.83
CA ASN A 226 1.26 23.32 28.28
C ASN A 226 1.98 22.08 27.74
N GLU A 227 2.54 21.27 28.61
CA GLU A 227 3.27 20.04 28.25
C GLU A 227 2.35 18.81 28.23
N THR A 228 1.07 18.97 28.60
CA THR A 228 0.15 17.84 28.84
C THR A 228 -0.77 17.51 27.67
N ASN A 229 -0.79 18.34 26.63
CA ASN A 229 -1.60 18.20 25.41
C ASN A 229 -0.77 17.78 24.18
N ASN A 230 0.46 17.32 24.40
CA ASN A 230 1.38 16.88 23.34
C ASN A 230 1.07 15.49 22.79
N VAL A 231 0.21 14.72 23.47
CA VAL A 231 -0.07 13.33 23.12
C VAL A 231 -1.45 13.21 22.46
N SER A 232 -1.49 12.53 21.32
CA SER A 232 -2.70 12.00 20.71
C SER A 232 -2.55 10.50 20.49
N SER A 233 -3.62 9.74 20.64
CA SER A 233 -3.58 8.27 20.55
C SER A 233 -4.59 7.75 19.54
N VAL A 234 -4.22 6.70 18.81
CA VAL A 234 -5.12 5.98 17.91
C VAL A 234 -5.11 4.50 18.26
N TYR A 235 -6.29 3.90 18.40
CA TYR A 235 -6.42 2.48 18.71
C TYR A 235 -5.87 1.59 17.58
N LEU A 236 -5.16 0.53 17.95
CA LEU A 236 -4.60 -0.49 17.08
C LEU A 236 -4.92 -1.89 17.63
N ASN A 237 -5.56 -2.72 16.81
CA ASN A 237 -5.79 -4.12 17.14
C ASN A 237 -4.67 -4.99 16.57
N VAL A 238 -3.81 -5.55 17.43
CA VAL A 238 -2.78 -6.49 17.01
C VAL A 238 -3.39 -7.90 16.99
N VAL A 239 -3.42 -8.52 15.82
CA VAL A 239 -4.00 -9.86 15.62
C VAL A 239 -2.90 -10.89 15.42
N PRO A 240 -3.10 -12.16 15.83
CA PRO A 240 -2.12 -13.20 15.56
C PRO A 240 -1.95 -13.41 14.05
N PRO A 241 -0.72 -13.69 13.58
CA PRO A 241 -0.51 -14.07 12.19
C PRO A 241 -1.15 -15.43 11.92
N SER A 242 -1.98 -15.49 10.88
CA SER A 242 -2.69 -16.69 10.47
C SER A 242 -2.71 -16.81 8.95
N VAL A 243 -2.45 -18.02 8.46
CA VAL A 243 -2.57 -18.39 7.05
C VAL A 243 -3.89 -19.13 6.87
N ASP A 244 -4.54 -18.98 5.72
CA ASP A 244 -5.76 -19.70 5.37
C ASP A 244 -5.83 -19.86 3.85
N LEU A 245 -5.58 -21.06 3.35
CA LEU A 245 -5.43 -21.42 1.95
C LEU A 245 -6.70 -22.10 1.46
N ILE A 246 -7.37 -21.47 0.50
CA ILE A 246 -8.58 -22.01 -0.11
C ILE A 246 -8.37 -22.30 -1.58
N ILE A 247 -9.09 -23.31 -2.06
CA ILE A 247 -9.21 -23.60 -3.49
C ILE A 247 -10.43 -22.88 -4.05
N GLN A 248 -10.21 -22.14 -5.13
CA GLN A 248 -11.24 -21.45 -5.90
C GLN A 248 -11.14 -21.86 -7.38
N GLN A 249 -12.22 -21.67 -8.13
CA GLN A 249 -12.25 -21.88 -9.60
C GLN A 249 -11.72 -23.26 -10.03
N ALA A 250 -11.99 -24.30 -9.24
CA ALA A 250 -11.60 -25.67 -9.58
C ALA A 250 -12.32 -26.13 -10.85
N GLY A 251 -11.58 -26.76 -11.77
CA GLY A 251 -12.09 -27.21 -13.05
C GLY A 251 -11.37 -28.46 -13.56
N VAL A 252 -12.13 -29.33 -14.22
CA VAL A 252 -11.64 -30.56 -14.86
C VAL A 252 -12.10 -30.56 -16.32
N SER A 253 -11.22 -30.91 -17.24
CA SER A 253 -11.52 -31.01 -18.67
C SER A 253 -10.81 -32.20 -19.32
N PRO A 254 -11.51 -33.09 -20.03
CA PRO A 254 -12.98 -33.16 -20.13
C PRO A 254 -13.64 -33.61 -18.82
N THR A 255 -14.92 -33.27 -18.62
CA THR A 255 -15.71 -33.73 -17.46
C THR A 255 -16.33 -35.12 -17.65
N SER A 256 -16.22 -35.70 -18.84
CA SER A 256 -16.65 -37.07 -19.15
C SER A 256 -15.65 -37.74 -20.07
N THR A 257 -15.10 -38.89 -19.67
CA THR A 257 -14.07 -39.59 -20.45
C THR A 257 -13.94 -41.06 -20.06
N ALA A 258 -13.31 -41.88 -20.90
CA ALA A 258 -13.03 -43.28 -20.58
C ALA A 258 -11.82 -43.43 -19.63
N PRO A 259 -11.73 -44.53 -18.86
CA PRO A 259 -10.52 -44.89 -18.12
C PRO A 259 -9.27 -44.87 -19.02
N GLY A 260 -8.15 -44.40 -18.48
CA GLY A 260 -6.89 -44.30 -19.20
C GLY A 260 -6.73 -43.03 -20.06
N ASN A 261 -7.80 -42.27 -20.32
CA ASN A 261 -7.68 -41.00 -21.05
C ASN A 261 -7.10 -39.89 -20.18
N VAL A 262 -6.48 -38.91 -20.83
CA VAL A 262 -5.94 -37.72 -20.17
C VAL A 262 -7.06 -36.77 -19.75
N ILE A 263 -6.92 -36.23 -18.54
CA ILE A 263 -7.70 -35.10 -18.02
C ILE A 263 -6.76 -33.96 -17.63
N ASN A 264 -7.23 -32.73 -17.82
CA ASN A 264 -6.63 -31.51 -17.33
C ASN A 264 -7.39 -31.05 -16.07
N MET A 265 -6.65 -30.67 -15.04
CA MET A 265 -7.17 -30.18 -13.78
C MET A 265 -6.57 -28.80 -13.54
N SER A 266 -7.39 -27.83 -13.16
CA SER A 266 -6.95 -26.46 -12.88
C SER A 266 -7.71 -25.85 -11.72
N CYS A 267 -7.07 -24.93 -11.01
CA CYS A 267 -7.68 -24.19 -9.90
C CYS A 267 -6.88 -22.93 -9.58
N THR A 268 -7.42 -22.11 -8.69
CA THR A 268 -6.76 -20.96 -8.08
C THR A 268 -6.63 -21.20 -6.58
N ILE A 269 -5.40 -21.27 -6.07
CA ILE A 269 -5.13 -21.31 -4.62
C ILE A 269 -5.00 -19.87 -4.11
N THR A 270 -5.73 -19.53 -3.05
CA THR A 270 -5.78 -18.16 -2.49
C THR A 270 -5.48 -18.20 -1.00
N ASN A 271 -4.61 -17.30 -0.53
CA ASN A 271 -4.42 -17.09 0.91
C ASN A 271 -5.40 -16.00 1.40
N GLN A 272 -6.47 -16.39 2.06
CA GLN A 272 -7.44 -15.48 2.69
C GLN A 272 -7.07 -15.10 4.13
N GLY A 273 -5.97 -15.64 4.65
CA GLY A 273 -5.40 -15.28 5.95
C GLY A 273 -4.77 -13.88 5.96
N ASN A 274 -4.27 -13.48 7.13
CA ASN A 274 -3.62 -12.18 7.36
C ASN A 274 -2.08 -12.27 7.42
N ALA A 275 -1.51 -13.47 7.30
CA ALA A 275 -0.08 -13.72 7.26
C ALA A 275 0.35 -14.43 5.97
N THR A 276 1.61 -14.27 5.57
CA THR A 276 2.17 -14.91 4.37
C THR A 276 2.36 -16.40 4.60
N ALA A 277 1.77 -17.24 3.74
CA ALA A 277 2.10 -18.65 3.66
C ALA A 277 3.52 -18.81 3.10
N THR A 278 4.38 -19.56 3.78
CA THR A 278 5.76 -19.81 3.32
C THR A 278 5.81 -20.75 2.11
N TYR A 279 4.79 -21.59 1.97
CA TYR A 279 4.64 -22.59 0.93
C TYR A 279 3.19 -22.63 0.47
N SER A 280 2.95 -23.02 -0.79
CA SER A 280 1.59 -23.20 -1.31
C SER A 280 1.56 -24.40 -2.24
N SER A 281 0.81 -25.44 -1.89
CA SER A 281 0.72 -26.67 -2.68
C SER A 281 -0.73 -27.08 -2.93
N VAL A 282 -0.95 -27.82 -4.02
CA VAL A 282 -2.26 -28.39 -4.36
C VAL A 282 -2.09 -29.85 -4.71
N GLY A 283 -2.80 -30.73 -4.01
CA GLY A 283 -2.97 -32.14 -4.37
C GLY A 283 -4.25 -32.34 -5.17
N TYR A 284 -4.21 -33.20 -6.18
CA TYR A 284 -5.36 -33.56 -7.00
C TYR A 284 -5.69 -35.04 -6.78
N TYR A 285 -6.89 -35.35 -6.30
CA TYR A 285 -7.28 -36.70 -5.90
C TYR A 285 -8.49 -37.18 -6.68
N LEU A 286 -8.56 -38.47 -6.99
CA LEU A 286 -9.78 -39.13 -7.45
C LEU A 286 -10.52 -39.69 -6.23
N SER A 287 -11.81 -39.35 -6.13
CA SER A 287 -12.70 -39.78 -5.04
C SER A 287 -14.02 -40.33 -5.56
N ALA A 288 -14.65 -41.17 -4.75
CA ALA A 288 -16.03 -41.61 -4.94
C ALA A 288 -17.07 -40.59 -4.41
N ASN A 289 -16.63 -39.59 -3.64
CA ASN A 289 -17.49 -38.59 -3.02
C ASN A 289 -16.83 -37.20 -3.06
N THR A 290 -17.39 -36.21 -2.36
CA THR A 290 -16.88 -34.82 -2.34
C THR A 290 -15.98 -34.50 -1.15
N THR A 291 -15.62 -35.48 -0.32
CA THR A 291 -14.88 -35.29 0.93
C THR A 291 -13.53 -35.97 0.82
N LEU A 292 -12.45 -35.25 1.15
CA LEU A 292 -11.12 -35.84 1.14
C LEU A 292 -10.94 -36.81 2.32
N ASP A 293 -10.63 -38.06 2.02
CA ASP A 293 -10.33 -39.10 3.00
C ASP A 293 -9.21 -40.05 2.53
N ALA A 294 -8.83 -40.99 3.39
CA ALA A 294 -7.69 -41.88 3.15
C ALA A 294 -7.89 -42.88 2.00
N ASN A 295 -9.12 -43.06 1.49
CA ASN A 295 -9.42 -43.92 0.35
C ASN A 295 -9.25 -43.21 -1.00
N ASP A 296 -9.05 -41.89 -0.98
CA ASP A 296 -8.91 -41.12 -2.21
C ASP A 296 -7.52 -41.30 -2.83
N GLN A 297 -7.51 -41.48 -4.14
CA GLN A 297 -6.28 -41.73 -4.87
C GLN A 297 -5.64 -40.42 -5.32
N LEU A 298 -4.44 -40.10 -4.83
CA LEU A 298 -3.66 -38.98 -5.37
C LEU A 298 -3.32 -39.23 -6.86
N LEU A 299 -3.79 -38.35 -7.73
CA LEU A 299 -3.54 -38.38 -9.17
C LEU A 299 -2.31 -37.56 -9.58
N SER A 300 -2.14 -36.40 -8.96
CA SER A 300 -1.06 -35.45 -9.26
C SER A 300 -0.92 -34.43 -8.14
N SER A 301 0.13 -33.60 -8.17
CA SER A 301 0.35 -32.50 -7.23
C SER A 301 1.09 -31.35 -7.90
N THR A 302 0.81 -30.11 -7.48
CA THR A 302 1.57 -28.92 -7.89
C THR A 302 2.07 -28.15 -6.66
N TYR A 303 3.17 -27.43 -6.85
CA TYR A 303 3.86 -26.72 -5.79
C TYR A 303 4.12 -25.26 -6.16
N GLY A 304 4.30 -24.42 -5.15
CA GLY A 304 4.84 -23.08 -5.29
C GLY A 304 5.36 -22.53 -3.98
N GLY A 305 5.94 -21.34 -4.06
CA GLY A 305 6.56 -20.67 -2.91
C GLY A 305 5.56 -19.87 -2.09
N THR A 306 6.01 -18.70 -1.65
CA THR A 306 5.25 -17.83 -0.75
C THR A 306 3.95 -17.33 -1.37
N LEU A 307 2.87 -17.32 -0.60
CA LEU A 307 1.59 -16.73 -0.97
C LEU A 307 1.18 -15.67 0.06
N THR A 308 1.26 -14.41 -0.32
CA THR A 308 0.90 -13.28 0.57
C THR A 308 -0.60 -13.19 0.80
N PRO A 309 -1.05 -12.57 1.91
CA PRO A 309 -2.47 -12.31 2.18
C PRO A 309 -3.22 -11.71 0.99
N ASN A 310 -4.45 -12.17 0.77
CA ASN A 310 -5.37 -11.76 -0.31
C ASN A 310 -4.82 -11.94 -1.73
N TYR A 311 -3.75 -12.73 -1.91
CA TYR A 311 -3.20 -13.04 -3.21
C TYR A 311 -3.54 -14.47 -3.63
N ALA A 312 -3.66 -14.64 -4.94
CA ALA A 312 -4.11 -15.87 -5.58
C ALA A 312 -3.10 -16.34 -6.63
N ASN A 313 -2.93 -17.66 -6.77
CA ASN A 313 -2.07 -18.26 -7.77
C ASN A 313 -2.81 -19.34 -8.55
N TYR A 314 -2.68 -19.32 -9.87
CA TYR A 314 -3.19 -20.36 -10.74
C TYR A 314 -2.32 -21.63 -10.67
N ARG A 315 -2.97 -22.79 -10.62
CA ARG A 315 -2.33 -24.10 -10.59
C ARG A 315 -3.04 -25.03 -11.55
N SER A 316 -2.27 -25.82 -12.30
CA SER A 316 -2.82 -26.83 -13.22
C SER A 316 -1.92 -28.04 -13.32
N ALA A 317 -2.54 -29.20 -13.54
CA ALA A 317 -1.87 -30.46 -13.80
C ALA A 317 -2.63 -31.27 -14.86
N THR A 318 -1.93 -32.17 -15.54
CA THR A 318 -2.54 -33.17 -16.42
C THR A 318 -2.18 -34.56 -15.93
N THR A 319 -3.12 -35.49 -16.02
CA THR A 319 -2.93 -36.89 -15.63
C THR A 319 -3.91 -37.77 -16.38
N ASN A 320 -3.73 -39.09 -16.32
CA ASN A 320 -4.67 -40.04 -16.89
C ASN A 320 -5.70 -40.45 -15.83
N VAL A 321 -6.95 -40.63 -16.24
CA VAL A 321 -7.93 -41.35 -15.41
C VAL A 321 -7.37 -42.75 -15.16
N PRO A 322 -7.32 -43.25 -13.90
CA PRO A 322 -6.77 -44.56 -13.59
C PRO A 322 -7.31 -45.66 -14.53
N PRO A 323 -6.43 -46.46 -15.16
CA PRO A 323 -6.87 -47.55 -16.02
C PRO A 323 -7.71 -48.58 -15.24
N GLY A 324 -8.72 -49.15 -15.89
CA GLY A 324 -9.56 -50.19 -15.31
C GLY A 324 -10.63 -49.70 -14.33
N LEU A 325 -10.78 -48.38 -14.14
CA LEU A 325 -11.86 -47.82 -13.34
C LEU A 325 -13.22 -48.17 -13.94
N ALA A 326 -14.16 -48.64 -13.12
CA ALA A 326 -15.50 -48.96 -13.58
C ALA A 326 -16.25 -47.70 -14.02
N PRO A 327 -17.09 -47.77 -15.06
CA PRO A 327 -17.92 -46.63 -15.46
C PRO A 327 -18.81 -46.15 -14.31
N GLY A 328 -18.91 -44.84 -14.13
CA GLY A 328 -19.64 -44.24 -13.02
C GLY A 328 -19.33 -42.77 -12.81
N THR A 329 -19.93 -42.19 -11.76
CA THR A 329 -19.66 -40.82 -11.32
C THR A 329 -18.59 -40.83 -10.24
N TYR A 330 -17.54 -40.06 -10.47
CA TYR A 330 -16.44 -39.82 -9.55
C TYR A 330 -16.26 -38.32 -9.35
N TYR A 331 -15.34 -37.94 -8.48
CA TYR A 331 -14.96 -36.56 -8.24
C TYR A 331 -13.45 -36.41 -8.29
N VAL A 332 -13.00 -35.29 -8.85
CA VAL A 332 -11.63 -34.82 -8.66
C VAL A 332 -11.66 -33.82 -7.51
N LEU A 333 -10.97 -34.15 -6.42
CA LEU A 333 -10.78 -33.27 -5.27
C LEU A 333 -9.48 -32.49 -5.44
N PHE A 334 -9.55 -31.20 -5.14
CA PHE A 334 -8.43 -30.27 -5.13
C PHE A 334 -8.19 -29.88 -3.68
N ALA A 335 -7.04 -30.23 -3.14
CA ALA A 335 -6.71 -29.99 -1.74
C ALA A 335 -5.55 -28.99 -1.64
N ALA A 336 -5.81 -27.81 -1.09
CA ALA A 336 -4.77 -26.88 -0.67
C ALA A 336 -3.95 -27.50 0.46
N ASP A 337 -2.65 -27.22 0.46
CA ASP A 337 -1.67 -27.74 1.42
C ASP A 337 -1.84 -29.24 1.72
N TYR A 338 -1.96 -30.06 0.68
CA TYR A 338 -2.31 -31.48 0.81
C TYR A 338 -1.33 -32.31 1.67
N GLN A 339 -0.16 -31.78 2.02
CA GLN A 339 0.83 -32.40 2.89
C GLN A 339 0.76 -31.92 4.35
N GLY A 340 -0.07 -30.92 4.66
CA GLY A 340 -0.18 -30.31 6.00
C GLY A 340 1.11 -29.65 6.47
N LEU A 341 1.84 -28.99 5.57
CA LEU A 341 3.12 -28.32 5.87
C LEU A 341 2.93 -26.90 6.39
N VAL A 342 1.77 -26.30 6.15
CA VAL A 342 1.40 -24.96 6.56
C VAL A 342 0.32 -25.09 7.63
N THR A 343 0.52 -24.48 8.79
CA THR A 343 -0.54 -24.41 9.81
C THR A 343 -1.52 -23.32 9.44
N GLU A 344 -2.80 -23.67 9.35
CA GLU A 344 -3.85 -22.76 8.88
C GLU A 344 -4.85 -22.42 9.99
N SER A 345 -5.56 -21.29 9.87
CA SER A 345 -6.67 -20.97 10.79
C SER A 345 -7.89 -21.86 10.60
N ASN A 346 -8.03 -22.43 9.41
CA ASN A 346 -9.14 -23.30 9.06
C ASN A 346 -8.63 -24.38 8.12
N GLU A 347 -8.70 -25.63 8.56
CA GLU A 347 -8.27 -26.81 7.79
C GLU A 347 -9.44 -27.44 7.02
N THR A 348 -10.66 -26.93 7.20
CA THR A 348 -11.90 -27.57 6.71
C THR A 348 -12.40 -26.99 5.38
N ASN A 349 -11.78 -25.91 4.90
CA ASN A 349 -12.11 -25.17 3.68
C ASN A 349 -11.04 -25.32 2.58
N ASN A 350 -10.12 -26.27 2.75
CA ASN A 350 -8.99 -26.48 1.84
C ASN A 350 -9.36 -27.32 0.62
N VAL A 351 -10.55 -27.92 0.58
CA VAL A 351 -10.96 -28.89 -0.44
C VAL A 351 -12.08 -28.35 -1.32
N ALA A 352 -11.87 -28.40 -2.63
CA ALA A 352 -12.91 -28.21 -3.64
C ALA A 352 -13.09 -29.51 -4.46
N ALA A 353 -14.32 -29.78 -4.92
CA ALA A 353 -14.64 -30.99 -5.68
C ALA A 353 -15.23 -30.63 -7.06
N VAL A 354 -14.81 -31.37 -8.09
CA VAL A 354 -15.38 -31.28 -9.44
C VAL A 354 -15.79 -32.67 -9.90
N THR A 355 -17.03 -32.81 -10.37
CA THR A 355 -17.55 -34.09 -10.86
C THR A 355 -16.84 -34.53 -12.14
N LEU A 356 -16.47 -35.81 -12.21
CA LEU A 356 -15.93 -36.50 -13.38
C LEU A 356 -16.79 -37.73 -13.68
N THR A 357 -17.36 -37.79 -14.87
CA THR A 357 -18.06 -38.99 -15.35
C THR A 357 -17.07 -39.90 -16.06
N VAL A 358 -16.85 -41.09 -15.50
CA VAL A 358 -16.08 -42.13 -16.16
C VAL A 358 -17.02 -42.93 -17.03
N ALA A 359 -16.92 -42.73 -18.34
CA ALA A 359 -17.77 -43.37 -19.33
C ALA A 359 -17.24 -44.77 -19.67
N ALA A 360 -18.15 -45.66 -20.10
CA ALA A 360 -17.76 -46.95 -20.65
C ALA A 360 -16.85 -46.75 -21.88
N PRO A 361 -15.72 -47.48 -21.99
CA PRO A 361 -14.90 -47.45 -23.19
C PRO A 361 -15.73 -47.86 -24.42
N SER A 362 -15.73 -47.01 -25.45
CA SER A 362 -16.39 -47.26 -26.72
C SER A 362 -15.42 -47.02 -27.87
N ILE A 363 -15.52 -47.86 -28.89
CA ILE A 363 -14.83 -47.73 -30.16
C ILE A 363 -15.93 -47.63 -31.22
N ASP A 364 -15.89 -46.58 -32.03
CA ASP A 364 -16.84 -46.38 -33.13
C ASP A 364 -16.05 -46.03 -34.39
N LEU A 365 -15.81 -47.03 -35.23
CA LEU A 365 -15.02 -46.87 -36.44
C LEU A 365 -15.93 -46.48 -37.60
N ILE A 366 -15.72 -45.28 -38.13
CA ILE A 366 -16.39 -44.80 -39.33
C ILE A 366 -15.42 -44.72 -40.49
N VAL A 367 -15.91 -45.03 -41.68
CA VAL A 367 -15.18 -44.84 -42.94
C VAL A 367 -15.67 -43.56 -43.59
N SER A 368 -14.75 -42.73 -44.05
CA SER A 368 -15.04 -41.46 -44.69
C SER A 368 -14.13 -41.24 -45.89
N GLN A 369 -14.45 -40.25 -46.74
CA GLN A 369 -13.62 -39.85 -47.87
C GLN A 369 -13.25 -41.02 -48.81
N ALA A 370 -14.17 -41.98 -48.98
CA ALA A 370 -13.95 -43.09 -49.88
C ALA A 370 -13.84 -42.58 -51.33
N ASN A 371 -12.80 -43.00 -52.04
CA ASN A 371 -12.50 -42.54 -53.39
C ASN A 371 -11.93 -43.66 -54.27
N LEU A 372 -12.18 -43.57 -55.57
CA LEU A 372 -11.59 -44.44 -56.59
C LEU A 372 -10.77 -43.60 -57.57
N SER A 373 -9.71 -44.18 -58.14
CA SER A 373 -8.92 -43.54 -59.19
C SER A 373 -9.66 -43.41 -60.53
N THR A 374 -10.66 -44.26 -60.77
CA THR A 374 -11.57 -44.21 -61.92
C THR A 374 -12.91 -44.85 -61.57
N TYR A 375 -13.99 -44.41 -62.24
CA TYR A 375 -15.36 -44.92 -62.04
C TYR A 375 -15.86 -45.76 -63.21
N THR A 376 -15.07 -45.87 -64.28
CA THR A 376 -15.33 -46.73 -65.44
C THR A 376 -14.07 -47.51 -65.80
N MET A 377 -14.23 -48.80 -66.05
CA MET A 377 -13.11 -49.72 -66.30
C MET A 377 -13.59 -50.97 -67.04
N SER A 378 -12.65 -51.71 -67.64
CA SER A 378 -12.92 -53.04 -68.16
C SER A 378 -12.71 -54.10 -67.07
N ALA A 379 -13.49 -55.18 -67.11
CA ALA A 379 -13.28 -56.29 -66.19
C ALA A 379 -11.85 -56.85 -66.31
N GLY A 380 -11.22 -57.15 -65.17
CA GLY A 380 -9.86 -57.68 -65.10
C GLY A 380 -8.74 -56.63 -65.01
N THR A 381 -9.05 -55.33 -65.06
CA THR A 381 -8.05 -54.27 -64.81
C THR A 381 -7.98 -53.89 -63.33
N THR A 382 -6.86 -53.31 -62.89
CA THR A 382 -6.66 -52.84 -61.51
C THR A 382 -7.15 -51.39 -61.34
N ILE A 383 -7.70 -51.07 -60.17
CA ILE A 383 -8.02 -49.71 -59.73
C ILE A 383 -7.36 -49.42 -58.39
N SER A 384 -7.09 -48.14 -58.12
CA SER A 384 -6.71 -47.68 -56.79
C SER A 384 -7.95 -47.19 -56.05
N ALA A 385 -8.11 -47.63 -54.80
CA ALA A 385 -9.15 -47.22 -53.89
C ALA A 385 -8.53 -46.68 -52.61
N GLY A 386 -9.13 -45.64 -52.03
CA GLY A 386 -8.73 -45.06 -50.75
C GLY A 386 -9.94 -44.74 -49.90
N ALA A 387 -9.74 -44.70 -48.58
CA ALA A 387 -10.67 -44.14 -47.61
C ALA A 387 -9.92 -43.79 -46.32
N THR A 388 -10.53 -42.95 -45.49
CA THR A 388 -10.02 -42.57 -44.16
C THR A 388 -10.90 -43.18 -43.09
N VAL A 389 -10.31 -43.93 -42.15
CA VAL A 389 -11.01 -44.48 -40.99
C VAL A 389 -10.80 -43.56 -39.79
N TYR A 390 -11.88 -43.15 -39.14
CA TYR A 390 -11.86 -42.38 -37.89
C TYR A 390 -12.45 -43.20 -36.75
N ASN A 391 -11.98 -42.94 -35.53
CA ASN A 391 -12.58 -43.47 -34.31
C ASN A 391 -13.38 -42.37 -33.60
N GLN A 392 -14.71 -42.43 -33.69
CA GLN A 392 -15.65 -41.57 -32.97
C GLN A 392 -15.97 -42.08 -31.56
N GLY A 393 -15.37 -43.19 -31.15
CA GLY A 393 -15.44 -43.70 -29.79
C GLY A 393 -14.63 -42.86 -28.80
N ASN A 394 -14.73 -43.19 -27.52
CA ASN A 394 -14.02 -42.47 -26.45
C ASN A 394 -12.75 -43.18 -25.95
N THR A 395 -12.38 -44.34 -26.51
CA THR A 395 -11.13 -45.04 -26.22
C THR A 395 -10.37 -45.34 -27.51
N THR A 396 -9.05 -45.45 -27.43
CA THR A 396 -8.21 -45.86 -28.57
C THR A 396 -8.63 -47.22 -29.10
N SER A 397 -8.87 -47.32 -30.41
CA SER A 397 -9.15 -48.60 -31.06
C SER A 397 -7.86 -49.42 -31.19
N PRO A 398 -7.91 -50.76 -31.09
CA PRO A 398 -6.82 -51.60 -31.57
C PRO A 398 -6.68 -51.46 -33.09
N SER A 399 -5.68 -52.14 -33.67
CA SER A 399 -5.54 -52.24 -35.13
C SER A 399 -6.80 -52.85 -35.75
N SER A 400 -7.28 -52.24 -36.84
CA SER A 400 -8.45 -52.68 -37.60
C SER A 400 -8.12 -52.84 -39.08
N ASN A 401 -8.90 -53.67 -39.77
CA ASN A 401 -8.80 -53.84 -41.22
C ASN A 401 -9.89 -53.07 -41.94
N LEU A 402 -9.53 -52.34 -42.99
CA LEU A 402 -10.45 -51.77 -43.96
C LEU A 402 -10.55 -52.72 -45.17
N GLY A 403 -11.73 -53.28 -45.41
CA GLY A 403 -12.00 -54.11 -46.58
C GLY A 403 -12.56 -53.29 -47.74
N TYR A 404 -12.13 -53.59 -48.96
CA TYR A 404 -12.66 -53.02 -50.19
C TYR A 404 -13.46 -54.09 -50.92
N TYR A 405 -14.76 -53.84 -51.13
CA TYR A 405 -15.68 -54.80 -51.71
C TYR A 405 -16.26 -54.27 -53.02
N LEU A 406 -16.43 -55.18 -53.99
CA LEU A 406 -17.22 -54.93 -55.18
C LEU A 406 -18.67 -55.34 -54.91
N SER A 407 -19.58 -54.38 -55.02
CA SER A 407 -21.02 -54.58 -54.83
C SER A 407 -21.81 -54.08 -56.05
N THR A 408 -23.01 -54.63 -56.23
CA THR A 408 -23.99 -54.14 -57.22
C THR A 408 -24.92 -53.07 -56.66
N ASP A 409 -24.87 -52.80 -55.35
CA ASP A 409 -25.65 -51.76 -54.69
C ASP A 409 -24.82 -51.01 -53.64
N ALA A 410 -25.47 -50.14 -52.86
CA ALA A 410 -24.82 -49.29 -51.86
C ALA A 410 -24.82 -49.88 -50.43
N SER A 411 -25.31 -51.11 -50.26
CA SER A 411 -25.44 -51.78 -48.96
C SER A 411 -24.46 -52.92 -48.85
N PHE A 412 -23.66 -52.95 -47.78
CA PHE A 412 -22.77 -54.07 -47.54
C PHE A 412 -23.58 -55.33 -47.19
N SER A 413 -23.35 -56.41 -47.95
CA SER A 413 -24.06 -57.67 -47.82
C SER A 413 -23.13 -58.87 -48.03
N SER A 414 -23.61 -60.07 -47.71
CA SER A 414 -22.85 -61.31 -47.92
C SER A 414 -22.62 -61.66 -49.40
N ASN A 415 -23.28 -60.98 -50.33
CA ASN A 415 -23.12 -61.21 -51.77
C ASN A 415 -22.01 -60.35 -52.38
N ASP A 416 -21.45 -59.41 -51.62
CA ASP A 416 -20.39 -58.53 -52.11
C ASP A 416 -19.05 -59.25 -52.15
N VAL A 417 -18.26 -58.96 -53.18
CA VAL A 417 -16.99 -59.65 -53.42
C VAL A 417 -15.85 -58.84 -52.80
N LEU A 418 -15.17 -59.41 -51.81
CA LEU A 418 -13.95 -58.81 -51.25
C LEU A 418 -12.87 -58.74 -52.34
N LEU A 419 -12.41 -57.54 -52.66
CA LEU A 419 -11.33 -57.31 -53.62
C LEU A 419 -9.97 -57.39 -52.93
N THR A 420 -9.81 -56.64 -51.84
CA THR A 420 -8.59 -56.57 -51.03
C THR A 420 -8.90 -55.94 -49.67
N SER A 421 -7.91 -55.90 -48.79
CA SER A 421 -8.01 -55.18 -47.51
C SER A 421 -6.70 -54.47 -47.19
N SER A 422 -6.79 -53.47 -46.31
CA SER A 422 -5.63 -52.78 -45.75
C SER A 422 -5.72 -52.79 -44.23
N THR A 423 -4.63 -53.12 -43.55
CA THR A 423 -4.56 -53.09 -42.09
C THR A 423 -4.06 -51.73 -41.63
N GLY A 424 -4.85 -51.08 -40.79
CA GLY A 424 -4.48 -49.85 -40.10
C GLY A 424 -3.85 -50.11 -38.73
N GLY A 425 -3.21 -49.09 -38.18
CA GLY A 425 -2.78 -49.07 -36.78
C GLY A 425 -3.93 -48.80 -35.81
N ALA A 426 -3.58 -48.66 -34.53
CA ALA A 426 -4.50 -48.15 -33.52
C ALA A 426 -4.94 -46.71 -33.84
N LEU A 427 -6.20 -46.37 -33.56
CA LEU A 427 -6.76 -45.04 -33.80
C LEU A 427 -7.20 -44.39 -32.50
N SER A 428 -6.58 -43.27 -32.14
CA SER A 428 -7.05 -42.42 -31.04
C SER A 428 -8.42 -41.81 -31.37
N PRO A 429 -9.26 -41.54 -30.35
CA PRO A 429 -10.47 -40.73 -30.52
C PRO A 429 -10.17 -39.39 -31.20
N VAL A 430 -11.04 -38.97 -32.12
CA VAL A 430 -10.94 -37.69 -32.85
C VAL A 430 -12.16 -36.82 -32.66
#